data_AF-A0A7Y5JZT8-F1
#
_entry.id   AF-A0A7Y5JZT8-F1
#
_cell.length_a   1.000
_cell.length_b   1.000
_cell.length_c   1.000
_cell.angle_alpha   90.00
_cell.angle_beta   90.00
_cell.angle_gamma   90.00
#
_symmetry.space_group_name_H-M   'P 1'
#
loop_
_entity.id
_entity.type
_entity.pdbx_description
1 polymer ?
#
loop_
_entity_poly.entity_id
_entity_poly.type
_entity_poly.pdbx_seq_one_letter_code
_entity_poly.pdbx_strand_id
1 'polypeptide(L)'
;MTNTDGSPLPFARVGLLADSLRSAPRLAQADADANGRFAFMTVPDGARFMWIGRIGYAPVIVRLPGSPGDSIVVALEEWRVGQHRRDSVERVRHLARVAIARSRPRHWVCTLGDAVARKRAAAAYLEFVAAEPAMMGKTGIEYDVPKDSAAFVRMFVRPLSGDECRRFVEGYERHSSGFETDTVEVYRFGRALYLPWLGDAGGGFADADGKVLTIFIVPD
;
A
#
# COMPACT_ATOMS: atom_id res chain seq x y z
N MET A 1 -5.95 -3.73 23.85
CA MET A 1 -6.56 -2.84 22.85
C MET A 1 -7.59 -1.99 23.54
N THR A 2 -7.60 -0.70 23.26
CA THR A 2 -8.52 0.27 23.85
C THR A 2 -9.10 1.15 22.75
N ASN A 3 -10.28 1.71 23.02
CA ASN A 3 -10.83 2.81 22.25
C ASN A 3 -9.99 4.09 22.47
N THR A 4 -10.28 5.14 21.71
CA THR A 4 -9.62 6.46 21.81
C THR A 4 -9.84 7.14 23.16
N ASP A 5 -10.91 6.79 23.88
CA ASP A 5 -11.21 7.24 25.25
C ASP A 5 -10.50 6.40 26.34
N GLY A 6 -9.67 5.43 25.95
CA GLY A 6 -8.94 4.55 26.86
C GLY A 6 -9.75 3.36 27.39
N SER A 7 -11.03 3.25 27.07
CA SER A 7 -11.85 2.09 27.47
C SER A 7 -11.40 0.82 26.73
N PRO A 8 -11.47 -0.37 27.35
CA PRO A 8 -11.14 -1.63 26.67
C PRO A 8 -11.95 -1.84 25.39
N LEU A 9 -11.32 -2.43 24.37
CA LEU A 9 -11.99 -2.88 23.16
C LEU A 9 -12.18 -4.41 23.21
N PRO A 10 -13.28 -4.90 23.81
CA PRO A 10 -13.46 -6.33 24.02
C PRO A 10 -13.88 -7.06 22.76
N PHE A 11 -13.56 -8.35 22.69
CA PHE A 11 -14.04 -9.29 21.66
C PHE A 11 -13.69 -8.92 20.22
N ALA A 12 -12.71 -8.02 20.04
CA ALA A 12 -12.13 -7.77 18.73
C ALA A 12 -11.33 -9.01 18.29
N ARG A 13 -11.50 -9.40 17.03
CA ARG A 13 -10.72 -10.46 16.40
C ARG A 13 -9.45 -9.87 15.82
N VAL A 14 -8.32 -10.47 16.16
CA VAL A 14 -7.00 -10.04 15.75
C VAL A 14 -6.34 -11.15 14.94
N GLY A 15 -5.84 -10.81 13.76
CA GLY A 15 -5.13 -11.73 12.87
C GLY A 15 -3.74 -11.23 12.56
N LEU A 16 -2.76 -12.13 12.54
CA LEU A 16 -1.42 -11.85 12.02
C LEU A 16 -1.38 -12.19 10.54
N LEU A 17 -0.87 -11.29 9.71
CA LEU A 17 -0.76 -11.46 8.26
C LEU A 17 0.70 -11.58 7.85
N ALA A 18 0.95 -12.31 6.77
CA ALA A 18 2.27 -12.45 6.16
C ALA A 18 2.76 -11.15 5.49
N ASP A 19 1.82 -10.33 5.00
CA ASP A 19 2.09 -9.05 4.36
C ASP A 19 0.91 -8.07 4.57
N SER A 20 0.97 -6.88 3.97
CA SER A 20 -0.06 -5.84 4.10
C SER A 20 -1.34 -6.09 3.32
N LEU A 21 -1.45 -7.22 2.60
CA LEU A 21 -2.59 -7.47 1.74
C LEU A 21 -3.84 -7.79 2.55
N ARG A 22 -4.94 -7.14 2.17
CA ARG A 22 -6.27 -7.41 2.76
C ARG A 22 -6.79 -8.84 2.50
N SER A 23 -6.08 -9.66 1.73
CA SER A 23 -6.39 -11.07 1.44
C SER A 23 -5.24 -12.02 1.81
N ALA A 24 -4.23 -11.54 2.54
CA ALA A 24 -3.08 -12.36 2.90
C ALA A 24 -3.50 -13.58 3.74
N PRO A 25 -2.80 -14.72 3.63
CA PRO A 25 -2.97 -15.82 4.55
C PRO A 25 -2.79 -15.32 6.00
N ARG A 26 -3.75 -15.63 6.86
CA ARG A 26 -3.62 -15.37 8.30
C ARG A 26 -2.64 -16.38 8.87
N LEU A 27 -1.50 -15.90 9.33
CA LEU A 27 -0.48 -16.70 10.00
C LEU A 27 -0.92 -17.14 11.40
N ALA A 28 -1.68 -16.28 12.09
CA ALA A 28 -2.24 -16.55 13.40
C ALA A 28 -3.54 -15.76 13.59
N GLN A 29 -4.39 -16.19 14.52
CA GLN A 29 -5.60 -15.48 14.90
C GLN A 29 -5.88 -15.66 16.40
N ALA A 30 -6.36 -14.61 17.04
CA ALA A 30 -6.80 -14.60 18.42
C ALA A 30 -8.03 -13.69 18.57
N ASP A 31 -8.88 -13.99 19.53
CA ASP A 31 -9.95 -13.09 19.94
C ASP A 31 -9.53 -12.37 21.24
N ALA A 32 -9.83 -11.08 21.33
CA ALA A 32 -9.55 -10.30 22.52
C ALA A 32 -10.55 -10.62 23.65
N ASP A 33 -10.05 -10.67 24.88
CA ASP A 33 -10.87 -10.89 26.07
C ASP A 33 -11.74 -9.66 26.41
N ALA A 34 -12.49 -9.75 27.51
CA ALA A 34 -13.34 -8.65 28.00
C ALA A 34 -12.57 -7.37 28.38
N ASN A 35 -11.25 -7.49 28.61
CA ASN A 35 -10.35 -6.37 28.89
C ASN A 35 -9.61 -5.90 27.62
N GLY A 36 -10.00 -6.39 26.44
CA GLY A 36 -9.36 -6.08 25.17
C GLY A 36 -7.92 -6.62 25.05
N ARG A 37 -7.54 -7.60 25.88
CA ARG A 37 -6.23 -8.26 25.82
C ARG A 37 -6.31 -9.45 24.90
N PHE A 38 -5.26 -9.68 24.14
CA PHE A 38 -5.13 -10.85 23.27
C PHE A 38 -3.68 -11.31 23.29
N ALA A 39 -3.45 -12.57 22.96
CA ALA A 39 -2.11 -13.13 22.81
C ALA A 39 -2.10 -14.11 21.65
N PHE A 40 -0.98 -14.14 20.93
CA PHE A 40 -0.67 -15.19 19.97
C PHE A 40 0.30 -16.18 20.61
N MET A 41 0.03 -17.48 20.51
CA MET A 41 0.92 -18.49 21.09
C MET A 41 2.24 -18.61 20.34
N THR A 42 2.20 -18.38 19.01
CA THR A 42 3.39 -18.45 18.16
C THR A 42 3.40 -17.25 17.22
N VAL A 43 4.51 -16.53 17.21
CA VAL A 43 4.67 -15.27 16.48
C VAL A 43 5.93 -15.45 15.61
N PRO A 44 5.80 -15.88 14.33
CA PRO A 44 6.94 -16.21 13.43
C PRO A 44 7.75 -14.99 12.95
N ASP A 45 9.08 -14.98 13.09
CA ASP A 45 9.97 -13.81 12.87
C ASP A 45 9.75 -13.00 11.57
N GLY A 46 9.98 -11.68 11.63
CA GLY A 46 9.90 -10.77 10.47
C GLY A 46 9.03 -9.52 10.66
N ALA A 47 8.88 -8.72 9.59
CA ALA A 47 7.94 -7.59 9.55
C ALA A 47 6.52 -8.12 9.43
N ARG A 48 5.59 -7.60 10.25
CA ARG A 48 4.26 -8.20 10.40
C ARG A 48 3.19 -7.16 10.27
N PHE A 49 2.09 -7.57 9.66
CA PHE A 49 0.88 -6.77 9.61
C PHE A 49 -0.17 -7.46 10.48
N MET A 50 -0.95 -6.65 11.19
CA MET A 50 -2.00 -7.12 12.07
C MET A 50 -3.33 -6.62 11.54
N TRP A 51 -4.22 -7.57 11.27
CA TRP A 51 -5.61 -7.31 10.97
C TRP A 51 -6.40 -7.23 12.28
N ILE A 52 -7.21 -6.19 12.45
CA ILE A 52 -8.11 -6.04 13.59
C ILE A 52 -9.52 -5.88 13.04
N GLY A 53 -10.46 -6.70 13.52
CA GLY A 53 -11.87 -6.59 13.16
C GLY A 53 -12.77 -6.75 14.38
N ARG A 54 -13.89 -6.02 14.39
CA ARG A 54 -14.93 -6.11 15.41
C ARG A 54 -16.28 -5.93 14.76
N ILE A 55 -17.29 -6.65 15.24
CA ILE A 55 -18.67 -6.48 14.77
C ILE A 55 -19.08 -5.01 14.97
N GLY A 56 -19.63 -4.40 13.93
CA GLY A 56 -20.03 -2.99 13.94
C GLY A 56 -18.92 -2.00 13.60
N TYR A 57 -17.70 -2.46 13.29
CA TYR A 57 -16.56 -1.61 12.90
C TYR A 57 -15.91 -2.08 11.59
N ALA A 58 -15.32 -1.13 10.86
CA ALA A 58 -14.47 -1.40 9.71
C ALA A 58 -13.18 -2.11 10.14
N PRO A 59 -12.79 -3.21 9.48
CA PRO A 59 -11.53 -3.86 9.79
C PRO A 59 -10.34 -3.04 9.28
N VAL A 60 -9.27 -3.04 10.05
CA VAL A 60 -8.03 -2.30 9.75
C VAL A 60 -6.84 -3.22 9.71
N ILE A 61 -5.81 -2.83 8.94
CA ILE A 61 -4.52 -3.52 8.89
C ILE A 61 -3.45 -2.52 9.33
N VAL A 62 -2.65 -2.91 10.29
CA VAL A 62 -1.58 -2.08 10.85
C VAL A 62 -0.25 -2.81 10.80
N ARG A 63 0.83 -2.11 10.49
CA ARG A 63 2.18 -2.68 10.60
C ARG A 63 2.57 -2.73 12.06
N LEU A 64 3.02 -3.90 12.52
CA LEU A 64 3.54 -4.05 13.87
C LEU A 64 4.99 -3.54 13.94
N PRO A 65 5.33 -2.77 14.98
CA PRO A 65 6.70 -2.40 15.26
C PRO A 65 7.54 -3.65 15.61
N GLY A 66 8.83 -3.61 15.27
CA GLY A 66 9.74 -4.75 15.44
C GLY A 66 10.34 -4.90 16.83
N SER A 67 10.17 -3.92 17.72
CA SER A 67 10.80 -3.91 19.04
C SER A 67 9.83 -4.37 20.14
N PRO A 68 10.29 -5.21 21.09
CA PRO A 68 9.49 -5.56 22.26
C PRO A 68 9.12 -4.32 23.08
N GLY A 69 7.85 -4.22 23.52
CA GLY A 69 7.37 -3.13 24.38
C GLY A 69 6.72 -1.96 23.65
N ASP A 70 6.74 -1.93 22.32
CA ASP A 70 6.10 -0.87 21.55
C ASP A 70 4.57 -0.96 21.60
N SER A 71 3.91 0.18 21.78
CA SER A 71 2.45 0.31 21.73
C SER A 71 2.00 0.92 20.41
N ILE A 72 0.93 0.38 19.83
CA ILE A 72 0.26 0.94 18.66
C ILE A 72 -1.14 1.43 19.03
N VAL A 73 -1.47 2.65 18.60
CA VAL A 73 -2.81 3.22 18.72
C VAL A 73 -3.50 3.03 17.38
N VAL A 74 -4.68 2.41 17.38
CA VAL A 74 -5.44 2.12 16.17
C VAL A 74 -6.87 2.62 16.34
N ALA A 75 -7.30 3.50 15.44
CA ALA A 75 -8.68 3.94 15.38
C ALA A 75 -9.49 2.97 14.51
N LEU A 76 -10.57 2.43 15.07
CA LEU A 76 -11.56 1.65 14.31
C LEU A 76 -12.73 2.55 13.94
N GLU A 77 -12.98 2.72 12.65
CA GLU A 77 -14.16 3.44 12.18
C GLU A 77 -15.42 2.56 12.31
N GLU A 78 -16.55 3.17 12.62
CA GLU A 78 -17.83 2.46 12.64
C GLU A 78 -18.19 1.92 11.26
N TRP A 79 -18.82 0.74 11.24
CA TRP A 79 -19.25 0.10 10.01
C TRP A 79 -20.42 0.86 9.38
N ARG A 80 -20.11 1.68 8.38
CA ARG A 80 -21.11 2.37 7.55
C ARG A 80 -21.52 1.48 6.38
N VAL A 81 -22.63 0.76 6.54
CA VAL A 81 -23.12 -0.27 5.58
C VAL A 81 -23.12 0.22 4.13
N GLY A 82 -23.60 1.44 3.85
CA GLY A 82 -23.65 1.99 2.50
C GLY A 82 -22.28 2.26 1.88
N GLN A 83 -21.34 2.79 2.66
CA GLN A 83 -19.97 3.07 2.21
C GLN A 83 -19.18 1.79 2.02
N HIS A 84 -19.15 0.90 3.03
CA HIS A 84 -18.43 -0.36 2.92
C HIS A 84 -19.00 -1.31 1.86
N ARG A 85 -20.32 -1.28 1.61
CA ARG A 85 -20.90 -2.02 0.49
C ARG A 85 -20.40 -1.50 -0.85
N ARG A 86 -20.32 -0.17 -1.03
CA ARG A 86 -19.72 0.41 -2.25
C ARG A 86 -18.26 0.00 -2.39
N ASP A 87 -17.46 0.16 -1.34
CA ASP A 87 -16.04 -0.19 -1.35
C ASP A 87 -15.82 -1.69 -1.63
N SER A 88 -16.67 -2.55 -1.04
CA SER A 88 -16.62 -4.00 -1.26
C SER A 88 -17.02 -4.37 -2.68
N VAL A 89 -18.06 -3.73 -3.24
CA VAL A 89 -18.49 -3.97 -4.62
C VAL A 89 -17.43 -3.50 -5.60
N GLU A 90 -16.88 -2.29 -5.42
CA GLU A 90 -15.78 -1.78 -6.25
C GLU A 90 -14.56 -2.68 -6.17
N ARG A 91 -14.25 -3.21 -4.98
CA ARG A 91 -13.17 -4.19 -4.83
C ARG A 91 -13.45 -5.51 -5.55
N VAL A 92 -14.65 -6.06 -5.45
CA VAL A 92 -15.00 -7.30 -6.17
C VAL A 92 -14.92 -7.06 -7.68
N ARG A 93 -15.38 -5.91 -8.16
CA ARG A 93 -15.23 -5.49 -9.56
C ARG A 93 -13.77 -5.38 -9.97
N HIS A 94 -12.93 -4.74 -9.15
CA HIS A 94 -11.49 -4.64 -9.36
C HIS A 94 -10.85 -6.03 -9.48
N LEU A 95 -11.09 -6.92 -8.51
CA LEU A 95 -10.52 -8.28 -8.54
C LEU A 95 -11.01 -9.09 -9.75
N ALA A 96 -12.25 -8.91 -10.18
CA ALA A 96 -12.76 -9.52 -11.40
C ALA A 96 -12.05 -8.97 -12.65
N ARG A 97 -11.84 -7.66 -12.74
CA ARG A 97 -11.07 -7.02 -13.83
C ARG A 97 -9.62 -7.50 -13.86
N VAL A 98 -8.98 -7.57 -12.70
CA VAL A 98 -7.63 -8.17 -12.56
C VAL A 98 -7.65 -9.62 -13.05
N ALA A 99 -8.58 -10.46 -12.59
CA ALA A 99 -8.64 -11.85 -13.02
C ALA A 99 -8.79 -12.01 -14.55
N ILE A 100 -9.60 -11.15 -15.18
CA ILE A 100 -9.75 -11.10 -16.64
C ILE A 100 -8.45 -10.65 -17.32
N ALA A 101 -7.74 -9.66 -16.79
CA ALA A 101 -6.43 -9.25 -17.30
C ALA A 101 -5.40 -10.39 -17.18
N ARG A 102 -5.42 -11.13 -16.06
CA ARG A 102 -4.53 -12.29 -15.84
C ARG A 102 -4.75 -13.43 -16.81
N SER A 103 -5.95 -13.60 -17.36
CA SER A 103 -6.25 -14.68 -18.31
C SER A 103 -5.82 -14.39 -19.75
N ARG A 104 -5.32 -13.19 -20.04
CA ARG A 104 -4.90 -12.76 -21.38
C ARG A 104 -3.37 -12.83 -21.51
N PRO A 105 -2.82 -13.05 -22.73
CA PRO A 105 -1.40 -12.82 -22.97
C PRO A 105 -1.05 -11.37 -22.66
N ARG A 106 -0.09 -11.16 -21.74
CA ARG A 106 0.25 -9.82 -21.27
C ARG A 106 1.48 -9.28 -21.98
N HIS A 107 1.41 -8.03 -22.40
CA HIS A 107 2.48 -7.32 -23.09
C HIS A 107 2.91 -6.12 -22.28
N TRP A 108 4.01 -6.28 -21.53
CA TRP A 108 4.52 -5.23 -20.65
C TRP A 108 5.22 -4.14 -21.47
N VAL A 109 4.51 -3.05 -21.72
CA VAL A 109 5.10 -1.85 -22.32
C VAL A 109 5.56 -0.93 -21.20
N CYS A 110 6.84 -1.04 -20.87
CA CYS A 110 7.44 -0.30 -19.76
C CYS A 110 8.27 0.89 -20.24
N THR A 111 8.17 1.22 -21.53
CA THR A 111 8.92 2.27 -22.20
C THR A 111 8.00 3.37 -22.68
N LEU A 112 8.12 4.56 -22.08
CA LEU A 112 7.56 5.80 -22.60
C LEU A 112 8.68 6.66 -23.17
N GLY A 113 8.38 7.46 -24.19
CA GLY A 113 9.36 8.40 -24.76
C GLY A 113 9.73 9.52 -23.78
N ASP A 114 10.96 10.04 -23.88
CA ASP A 114 11.55 11.02 -22.96
C ASP A 114 10.71 12.29 -22.73
N ALA A 115 9.95 12.72 -23.74
CA ALA A 115 9.07 13.89 -23.63
C ALA A 115 7.87 13.63 -22.69
N VAL A 116 7.29 12.41 -22.75
CA VAL A 116 6.19 12.00 -21.88
C VAL A 116 6.69 11.85 -20.45
N ALA A 117 7.87 11.24 -20.27
CA ALA A 117 8.49 11.07 -18.96
C ALA A 117 8.74 12.42 -18.26
N ARG A 118 9.26 13.43 -18.97
CA ARG A 118 9.49 14.76 -18.38
C ARG A 118 8.20 15.47 -17.94
N LYS A 119 7.14 15.39 -18.74
CA LYS A 119 5.84 15.96 -18.38
C LYS A 119 5.25 15.26 -17.15
N ARG A 120 5.40 13.93 -17.07
CA ARG A 120 4.93 13.12 -15.93
C ARG A 120 5.73 13.39 -14.67
N ALA A 121 7.04 13.56 -14.77
CA ALA A 121 7.91 13.90 -13.63
C ALA A 121 7.50 15.23 -12.97
N ALA A 122 7.15 16.24 -13.77
CA ALA A 122 6.68 17.53 -13.25
C ALA A 122 5.32 17.41 -12.53
N ALA A 123 4.38 16.62 -13.07
CA ALA A 123 3.10 16.35 -12.42
C ALA A 123 3.27 15.57 -11.10
N ALA A 124 4.09 14.51 -11.12
CA ALA A 124 4.40 13.70 -9.96
C ALA A 124 5.03 14.51 -8.81
N TYR A 125 5.88 15.50 -9.13
CA TYR A 125 6.42 16.41 -8.12
C TYR A 125 5.33 17.26 -7.45
N LEU A 126 4.36 17.76 -8.22
CA LEU A 126 3.25 18.55 -7.67
C LEU A 126 2.36 17.69 -6.77
N GLU A 127 2.05 16.46 -7.19
CA GLU A 127 1.30 15.48 -6.39
C GLU A 127 2.04 15.15 -5.09
N PHE A 128 3.36 14.92 -5.17
CA PHE A 128 4.20 14.65 -4.01
C PHE A 128 4.20 15.81 -2.99
N VAL A 129 4.40 17.05 -3.45
CA VAL A 129 4.41 18.23 -2.57
C VAL A 129 3.02 18.48 -1.96
N ALA A 130 1.95 18.27 -2.73
CA ALA A 130 0.58 18.39 -2.20
C ALA A 130 0.28 17.33 -1.13
N ALA A 131 0.87 16.14 -1.24
CA ALA A 131 0.77 15.09 -0.23
C ALA A 131 1.72 15.30 0.97
N GLU A 132 2.74 16.15 0.87
CA GLU A 132 3.81 16.35 1.87
C GLU A 132 3.29 16.63 3.31
N PRO A 133 2.23 17.44 3.54
CA PRO A 133 1.69 17.67 4.87
C PRO A 133 1.09 16.40 5.53
N ALA A 134 0.52 15.49 4.73
CA ALA A 134 0.03 14.17 5.20
C ALA A 134 1.16 13.14 5.36
N MET A 135 2.37 13.49 4.90
CA MET A 135 3.53 12.63 4.70
C MET A 135 4.73 12.99 5.61
N MET A 136 4.59 13.90 6.59
CA MET A 136 5.67 14.35 7.50
C MET A 136 6.29 13.22 8.37
N GLY A 137 7.01 12.31 7.72
CA GLY A 137 7.71 11.17 8.26
C GLY A 137 8.83 10.70 7.32
N LYS A 138 9.58 9.68 7.79
CA LYS A 138 10.83 9.13 7.25
C LYS A 138 10.91 8.92 5.73
N THR A 139 9.79 8.76 5.01
CA THR A 139 9.72 8.27 3.63
C THR A 139 10.47 9.13 2.60
N GLY A 140 10.32 10.47 2.63
CA GLY A 140 11.05 11.35 1.69
C GLY A 140 12.57 11.33 1.90
N ILE A 141 13.01 11.14 3.14
CA ILE A 141 14.41 11.02 3.54
C ILE A 141 14.94 9.60 3.30
N GLU A 142 14.12 8.57 3.53
CA GLU A 142 14.46 7.14 3.39
C GLU A 142 14.68 6.75 1.91
N TYR A 143 14.05 7.47 0.98
CA TYR A 143 14.15 7.23 -0.46
C TYR A 143 14.84 8.35 -1.24
N ASP A 144 15.57 9.25 -0.55
CA ASP A 144 16.36 10.33 -1.16
C ASP A 144 15.57 11.21 -2.15
N VAL A 145 14.32 11.53 -1.82
CA VAL A 145 13.45 12.37 -2.68
C VAL A 145 13.92 13.83 -2.60
N PRO A 146 14.32 14.48 -3.71
CA PRO A 146 14.74 15.87 -3.68
C PRO A 146 13.57 16.80 -3.37
N LYS A 147 13.84 17.80 -2.53
CA LYS A 147 12.93 18.91 -2.26
C LYS A 147 12.86 19.94 -3.40
N ASP A 148 13.78 19.86 -4.34
CA ASP A 148 13.86 20.74 -5.52
C ASP A 148 13.22 20.05 -6.72
N SER A 149 12.30 20.75 -7.41
CA SER A 149 11.58 20.23 -8.56
C SER A 149 12.51 19.85 -9.70
N ALA A 150 13.58 20.63 -9.93
CA ALA A 150 14.52 20.35 -11.00
C ALA A 150 15.35 19.09 -10.69
N ALA A 151 15.75 18.88 -9.44
CA ALA A 151 16.42 17.67 -8.98
C ALA A 151 15.50 16.45 -9.02
N PHE A 152 14.22 16.61 -8.64
CA PHE A 152 13.21 15.55 -8.73
C PHE A 152 13.03 15.10 -10.19
N VAL A 153 12.83 16.04 -11.12
CA VAL A 153 12.69 15.74 -12.55
C VAL A 153 13.96 15.10 -13.12
N ARG A 154 15.15 15.49 -12.67
CA ARG A 154 16.41 14.85 -13.07
C ARG A 154 16.55 13.41 -12.55
N MET A 155 16.05 13.11 -11.35
CA MET A 155 16.08 11.77 -10.75
C MET A 155 15.01 10.82 -11.32
N PHE A 156 14.07 11.36 -12.08
CA PHE A 156 13.05 10.61 -12.78
C PHE A 156 13.64 10.05 -14.08
N VAL A 157 14.32 8.91 -13.97
CA VAL A 157 15.12 8.34 -15.06
C VAL A 157 14.33 7.31 -15.87
N ARG A 158 14.81 7.14 -17.12
CA ARG A 158 14.56 6.12 -18.15
C ARG A 158 13.63 4.95 -17.81
N PRO A 159 12.98 4.40 -18.84
CA PRO A 159 12.18 3.20 -18.68
C PRO A 159 13.01 2.01 -18.20
N LEU A 160 12.36 1.17 -17.39
CA LEU A 160 12.92 -0.10 -16.94
C LEU A 160 13.30 -0.96 -18.14
N SER A 161 14.40 -1.71 -18.03
CA SER A 161 14.64 -2.79 -18.99
C SER A 161 13.46 -3.77 -18.97
N GLY A 162 13.24 -4.50 -20.06
CA GLY A 162 12.13 -5.47 -20.15
C GLY A 162 12.14 -6.48 -19.00
N ASP A 163 13.32 -6.94 -18.59
CA ASP A 163 13.47 -7.87 -17.46
C ASP A 163 13.22 -7.24 -16.09
N GLU A 164 13.65 -6.00 -15.87
CA GLU A 164 13.35 -5.28 -14.62
C GLU A 164 11.86 -5.01 -14.50
N CYS A 165 11.22 -4.63 -15.60
CA CYS A 165 9.79 -4.40 -15.59
C CYS A 165 9.00 -5.69 -15.34
N ARG A 166 9.38 -6.78 -15.99
CA ARG A 166 8.76 -8.09 -15.76
C ARG A 166 8.90 -8.52 -14.29
N ARG A 167 10.10 -8.40 -13.72
CA ARG A 167 10.35 -8.71 -12.30
C ARG A 167 9.52 -7.84 -11.36
N PHE A 168 9.48 -6.53 -11.62
CA PHE A 168 8.65 -5.60 -10.85
C PHE A 168 7.17 -6.02 -10.89
N VAL A 169 6.65 -6.29 -12.08
CA VAL A 169 5.24 -6.65 -12.27
C VAL A 169 4.89 -7.97 -11.58
N GLU A 170 5.68 -9.02 -11.83
CA GLU A 170 5.51 -10.32 -11.17
C GLU A 170 5.60 -10.17 -9.63
N GLY A 171 6.51 -9.32 -9.17
CA GLY A 171 6.64 -8.95 -7.77
C GLY A 171 5.40 -8.24 -7.23
N TYR A 172 4.94 -7.19 -7.91
CA TYR A 172 3.77 -6.42 -7.50
C TYR A 172 2.51 -7.28 -7.49
N GLU A 173 2.34 -8.19 -8.45
CA GLU A 173 1.22 -9.14 -8.45
C GLU A 173 1.23 -10.11 -7.28
N ARG A 174 2.41 -10.46 -6.75
CA ARG A 174 2.54 -11.28 -5.54
C ARG A 174 2.21 -10.49 -4.28
N HIS A 175 2.54 -9.20 -4.23
CA HIS A 175 2.45 -8.37 -3.02
C HIS A 175 1.29 -7.36 -3.00
N SER A 176 0.49 -7.29 -4.07
CA SER A 176 -0.60 -6.31 -4.24
C SER A 176 -1.86 -6.92 -4.88
N SER A 177 -2.89 -6.09 -5.10
CA SER A 177 -4.18 -6.47 -5.70
C SER A 177 -4.09 -6.91 -7.17
N GLY A 178 -2.94 -6.70 -7.82
CA GLY A 178 -2.70 -6.98 -9.23
C GLY A 178 -3.02 -5.79 -10.15
N PHE A 179 -2.84 -6.00 -11.46
CA PHE A 179 -3.08 -5.00 -12.49
C PHE A 179 -4.38 -5.29 -13.23
N GLU A 180 -5.20 -4.26 -13.46
CA GLU A 180 -6.38 -4.36 -14.34
C GLU A 180 -6.03 -4.19 -15.82
N THR A 181 -4.81 -3.70 -16.11
CA THR A 181 -4.35 -3.35 -17.45
C THR A 181 -3.15 -4.21 -17.84
N ASP A 182 -3.00 -4.42 -19.15
CA ASP A 182 -1.84 -5.11 -19.72
C ASP A 182 -0.62 -4.17 -19.85
N THR A 183 -0.85 -2.87 -19.70
CA THR A 183 0.18 -1.80 -19.74
C THR A 183 0.35 -1.19 -18.37
N VAL A 184 1.60 -1.02 -17.92
CA VAL A 184 1.93 -0.40 -16.63
C VAL A 184 2.96 0.71 -16.86
N GLU A 185 2.63 1.91 -16.40
CA GLU A 185 3.58 3.02 -16.36
C GLU A 185 4.39 2.93 -15.07
N VAL A 186 5.71 2.79 -15.21
CA VAL A 186 6.66 2.70 -14.09
C VAL A 186 7.87 3.57 -14.41
N TYR A 187 8.29 4.37 -13.44
CA TYR A 187 9.43 5.26 -13.61
C TYR A 187 10.46 5.02 -12.53
N ARG A 188 11.74 5.04 -12.89
CA ARG A 188 12.79 4.94 -11.89
C ARG A 188 12.95 6.29 -11.20
N PHE A 189 12.96 6.25 -9.88
CA PHE A 189 13.20 7.42 -9.05
C PHE A 189 14.21 7.08 -7.96
N GLY A 190 15.47 7.44 -8.19
CA GLY A 190 16.57 6.99 -7.32
C GLY A 190 16.63 5.47 -7.24
N ARG A 191 16.43 4.92 -6.03
CA ARG A 191 16.37 3.46 -5.76
C ARG A 191 14.95 2.89 -5.78
N ALA A 192 13.94 3.73 -5.89
CA ALA A 192 12.54 3.35 -5.91
C ALA A 192 11.96 3.41 -7.34
N LEU A 193 10.75 2.88 -7.48
CA LEU A 193 9.92 2.91 -8.67
C LEU A 193 8.67 3.73 -8.39
N TYR A 194 8.44 4.77 -9.19
CA TYR A 194 7.23 5.60 -9.14
C TYR A 194 6.13 5.01 -10.02
N LEU A 195 4.91 5.01 -9.49
CA LEU A 195 3.72 4.42 -10.07
C LEU A 195 2.61 5.49 -10.06
N PRO A 196 2.34 6.18 -11.17
CA PRO A 196 1.42 7.33 -11.18
C PRO A 196 -0.04 6.93 -10.94
N TRP A 197 -0.39 5.68 -11.24
CA TRP A 197 -1.74 5.14 -11.10
C TRP A 197 -2.00 4.54 -9.72
N LEU A 198 -0.98 4.44 -8.87
CA LEU A 198 -1.11 3.79 -7.58
C LEU A 198 -1.71 4.77 -6.57
N GLY A 199 -3.00 4.64 -6.26
CA GLY A 199 -3.72 5.58 -5.37
C GLY A 199 -4.60 6.54 -6.16
N ASP A 200 -5.79 6.82 -5.64
CA ASP A 200 -6.88 7.45 -6.40
C ASP A 200 -6.55 8.87 -6.91
N ALA A 201 -5.52 9.54 -6.37
CA ALA A 201 -5.20 10.93 -6.70
C ALA A 201 -3.71 11.36 -6.61
N GLY A 202 -2.74 10.46 -6.38
CA GLY A 202 -1.35 10.90 -6.14
C GLY A 202 -0.20 9.98 -6.54
N GLY A 203 -0.48 8.76 -7.01
CA GLY A 203 0.59 7.80 -7.33
C GLY A 203 1.27 7.20 -6.09
N GLY A 204 2.33 6.42 -6.28
CA GLY A 204 3.03 5.77 -5.17
C GLY A 204 4.42 5.29 -5.52
N PHE A 205 5.17 4.84 -4.51
CA PHE A 205 6.49 4.24 -4.69
C PHE A 205 6.48 2.75 -4.35
N ALA A 206 7.25 1.99 -5.11
CA ALA A 206 7.57 0.59 -4.87
C ALA A 206 9.08 0.34 -4.98
N ASP A 207 9.57 -0.76 -4.43
CA ASP A 207 10.92 -1.24 -4.72
C ASP A 207 10.97 -2.02 -6.04
N ALA A 208 12.18 -2.43 -6.43
CA ALA A 208 12.40 -3.21 -7.65
C ALA A 208 11.74 -4.60 -7.64
N ASP A 209 11.41 -5.12 -6.45
CA ASP A 209 10.73 -6.41 -6.26
C ASP A 209 9.19 -6.26 -6.22
N GLY A 210 8.69 -5.06 -6.52
CA GLY A 210 7.26 -4.76 -6.62
C GLY A 210 6.55 -4.58 -5.29
N LYS A 211 7.28 -4.48 -4.18
CA LYS A 211 6.70 -4.20 -2.88
C LYS A 211 6.37 -2.71 -2.78
N VAL A 212 5.12 -2.41 -2.48
CA VAL A 212 4.67 -1.02 -2.24
C VAL A 212 5.34 -0.49 -0.98
N LEU A 213 6.05 0.62 -1.13
CA LEU A 213 6.75 1.32 -0.06
C LEU A 213 5.88 2.41 0.53
N THR A 214 5.18 3.17 -0.33
CA THR A 214 4.24 4.22 0.07
C THR A 214 3.25 4.54 -1.06
N ILE A 215 2.10 5.12 -0.70
CA ILE A 215 1.07 5.60 -1.63
C ILE A 215 0.79 7.07 -1.28
N PHE A 216 0.66 7.92 -2.29
CA PHE A 216 0.27 9.32 -2.18
C PHE A 216 -1.22 9.44 -2.48
N ILE A 217 -1.92 10.13 -1.60
CA ILE A 217 -3.31 10.51 -1.81
C ILE A 217 -3.33 12.03 -1.70
N VAL A 218 -3.56 12.71 -2.82
CA VAL A 218 -3.83 14.15 -2.82
C VAL A 218 -5.30 14.31 -2.46
N PRO A 219 -5.64 14.97 -1.34
CA PRO A 219 -7.04 15.31 -1.07
C PRO A 219 -7.54 16.27 -2.15
N ASP A 220 -8.72 15.99 -2.71
CA ASP A 220 -9.42 16.90 -3.63
C ASP A 220 -9.70 18.27 -3.00
#